data_AF-A0A6C0ENG8-F1
#
_entry.id   AF-A0A6C0ENG8-F1
#
_cell.length_a   1.000
_cell.length_b   1.000
_cell.length_c   1.000
_cell.angle_alpha   90.00
_cell.angle_beta   90.00
_cell.angle_gamma   90.00
#
_symmetry.space_group_name_H-M   'P 1'
#
loop_
_entity.id
_entity.type
_entity.pdbx_description
1 polymer ?
#
loop_
_entity_poly.entity_id
_entity_poly.type
_entity_poly.pdbx_seq_one_letter_code
_entity_poly.pdbx_strand_id
1 'polypeptide(L)'
;MSQKYIYWVWGNGGIMKKSLRETNKQAKIQENAAPLDEKIENRRQNDRELNSERLSQREMLIQTSINPFLSDHNYLDDLQVQDEFLRPKDSNIKGDE
;
A
#
# COMPACT_ATOMS: atom_id res chain seq x y z
N MET A 1 28.76 -18.90 -36.12
CA MET A 1 28.83 -17.45 -35.86
C MET A 1 28.05 -17.15 -34.59
N SER A 2 28.69 -16.61 -33.55
CA SER A 2 28.04 -16.38 -32.25
C SER A 2 27.22 -15.08 -32.29
N GLN A 3 25.93 -15.15 -31.93
CA GLN A 3 25.04 -13.99 -31.88
C GLN A 3 25.37 -13.13 -30.65
N LYS A 4 25.72 -11.86 -30.89
CA LYS A 4 26.05 -10.89 -29.85
C LYS A 4 24.77 -10.15 -29.43
N TYR A 5 24.30 -10.39 -28.22
CA TYR A 5 23.14 -9.70 -27.66
C TYR A 5 23.52 -8.33 -27.09
N ILE A 6 22.65 -7.34 -27.30
CA ILE A 6 22.78 -5.98 -26.73
C ILE A 6 21.88 -5.90 -25.50
N TYR A 7 22.46 -5.52 -24.38
CA TYR A 7 21.72 -5.28 -23.13
C TYR A 7 21.75 -3.79 -22.80
N TRP A 8 20.57 -3.22 -22.55
CA TRP A 8 20.42 -1.85 -22.09
C TRP A 8 20.39 -1.83 -20.56
N VAL A 9 21.24 -0.98 -19.96
CA VAL A 9 21.30 -0.78 -18.51
C VAL A 9 20.93 0.67 -18.23
N TRP A 10 19.92 0.88 -17.39
CA TRP A 10 19.51 2.21 -16.96
C TRP A 10 20.44 2.70 -15.85
N GLY A 11 21.32 3.65 -16.18
CA GLY A 11 22.20 4.30 -15.22
C GLY A 11 23.27 5.15 -15.92
N ASN A 12 23.85 6.13 -15.22
CA ASN A 12 24.83 7.08 -15.78
C ASN A 12 26.23 6.46 -16.04
N GLY A 13 26.34 5.15 -16.27
CA GLY A 13 27.61 4.44 -16.50
C GLY A 13 28.59 4.44 -15.32
N GLY A 14 28.28 5.14 -14.23
CA GLY A 14 29.11 5.25 -13.04
C GLY A 14 28.87 4.12 -12.04
N ILE A 15 29.94 3.68 -11.38
CA ILE A 15 29.85 2.76 -10.24
C ILE A 15 29.22 3.52 -9.07
N MET A 16 27.92 3.31 -8.83
CA MET A 16 27.22 3.92 -7.69
C MET A 16 27.74 3.29 -6.39
N LYS A 17 28.51 4.05 -5.61
CA LYS A 17 28.93 3.61 -4.27
C LYS A 17 27.71 3.61 -3.36
N LYS A 18 27.50 2.51 -2.61
CA LYS A 18 26.45 2.44 -1.58
C LYS A 18 26.69 3.56 -0.57
N SER A 19 25.67 4.35 -0.26
CA SER A 19 25.74 5.30 0.85
C SER A 19 25.76 4.54 2.17
N LEU A 20 26.60 4.97 3.11
CA LEU A 20 26.47 4.51 4.49
C LEU A 20 25.14 5.03 5.02
N ARG A 21 24.32 4.14 5.62
CA ARG A 21 23.17 4.59 6.39
C ARG A 21 23.70 5.38 7.58
N GLU A 22 23.39 6.66 7.68
CA GLU A 22 23.75 7.45 8.85
C GLU A 22 23.09 6.82 10.09
N THR A 23 23.91 6.28 10.99
CA THR A 23 23.49 5.76 12.29
C THR A 23 23.45 6.86 13.34
N ASN A 24 23.37 8.13 12.94
CA ASN A 24 23.16 9.27 13.83
C ASN A 24 21.71 9.31 14.34
N LYS A 25 21.34 8.32 15.16
CA LYS A 25 20.14 8.39 16.02
C LYS A 25 20.23 9.53 17.05
N GLN A 26 21.42 10.11 17.25
CA GLN A 26 21.66 11.17 18.22
C GLN A 26 21.32 12.59 17.71
N ALA A 27 21.06 12.77 16.41
CA ALA A 27 20.85 14.11 15.83
C ALA A 27 19.38 14.58 15.75
N LYS A 28 18.40 13.81 16.26
CA LYS A 28 16.96 14.18 16.21
C LYS A 28 16.13 13.76 17.43
N ILE A 29 16.70 13.82 18.62
CA ILE A 29 15.87 14.04 19.82
C ILE A 29 16.43 15.27 20.49
N GLN A 30 15.83 16.40 20.11
CA GLN A 30 16.01 17.70 20.73
C GLN A 30 15.89 17.57 22.24
N GLU A 31 16.73 18.33 22.93
CA GLU A 31 16.73 18.59 24.37
C GLU A 31 15.36 19.06 24.84
N ASN A 32 14.44 18.14 25.07
CA ASN A 32 13.30 18.36 25.96
C ASN A 32 13.66 17.74 27.31
N ALA A 33 14.64 18.34 27.98
CA ALA A 33 14.83 18.18 29.41
C ALA A 33 13.71 18.94 30.14
N ALA A 34 12.46 18.52 29.93
CA ALA A 34 11.37 18.91 30.81
C ALA A 34 11.67 18.29 32.19
N PRO A 35 11.44 19.01 33.30
CA PRO A 35 11.67 18.48 34.64
C PRO A 35 10.90 17.16 34.82
N LEU A 36 11.60 16.13 35.29
CA LEU A 36 11.05 14.78 35.50
C LEU A 36 9.81 14.79 36.42
N ASP A 37 9.64 15.82 37.23
CA ASP A 37 8.55 15.97 38.19
C ASP A 37 7.17 16.17 37.53
N GLU A 38 7.08 16.88 36.40
CA GLU A 38 5.79 17.04 35.68
C GLU A 38 5.31 15.72 35.03
N LYS A 39 6.23 14.81 34.70
CA LYS A 39 5.89 13.49 34.14
C LYS A 39 5.47 12.46 35.20
N ILE A 40 5.72 12.71 36.48
CA ILE A 40 5.29 11.82 37.57
C ILE A 40 3.83 12.13 37.94
N GLU A 41 3.44 13.40 37.96
CA GLU A 41 2.05 13.81 38.21
C GLU A 41 1.09 13.32 37.10
N ASN A 42 1.52 13.36 35.83
CA ASN A 42 0.74 12.84 34.70
C ASN A 42 0.66 11.30 34.62
N ARG A 43 1.45 10.57 35.41
CA ARG A 43 1.40 9.09 35.50
C ARG A 43 0.36 8.56 36.50
N ARG A 44 -0.46 9.45 37.09
CA ARG A 44 -1.57 9.03 37.96
C ARG A 44 -2.77 8.49 37.18
N GLN A 45 -2.84 8.72 35.87
CA GLN A 45 -3.83 8.05 35.04
C GLN A 45 -3.37 6.62 34.72
N ASN A 46 -4.22 5.66 35.05
CA ASN A 46 -3.98 4.26 34.77
C ASN A 46 -3.93 4.07 33.24
N ASP A 47 -2.80 3.57 32.71
CA ASP A 47 -2.61 3.35 31.27
C ASP A 47 -3.77 2.53 30.65
N ARG A 48 -4.36 1.64 31.46
CA ARG A 48 -5.55 0.86 31.08
C ARG A 48 -6.78 1.72 30.82
N GLU A 49 -7.03 2.70 31.69
CA GLU A 49 -8.18 3.61 31.61
C GLU A 49 -8.04 4.55 30.42
N LEU A 50 -6.86 5.13 30.21
CA LEU A 50 -6.53 5.93 29.03
C LEU A 50 -6.70 5.15 27.73
N ASN A 51 -6.28 3.88 27.70
CA ASN A 51 -6.46 3.04 26.52
C ASN A 51 -7.95 2.74 26.26
N SER A 52 -8.72 2.49 27.32
CA SER A 52 -10.15 2.23 27.23
C SER A 52 -10.93 3.45 26.72
N GLU A 53 -10.55 4.65 27.17
CA GLU A 53 -11.14 5.91 26.71
C GLU A 53 -10.79 6.19 25.24
N ARG A 54 -9.54 5.95 24.84
CA ARG A 54 -9.14 6.05 23.42
C ARG A 54 -9.86 5.05 22.53
N LEU A 55 -10.22 3.88 23.05
CA LEU A 55 -10.99 2.87 22.34
C LEU A 55 -12.47 3.27 22.22
N SER A 56 -13.06 3.84 23.28
CA SER A 56 -14.46 4.28 23.26
C SER A 56 -14.68 5.49 22.36
N GLN A 57 -13.68 6.37 22.24
CA GLN A 57 -13.70 7.52 21.34
C GLN A 57 -13.38 7.18 19.87
N ARG A 58 -13.15 5.91 19.51
CA ARG A 58 -12.90 5.55 18.11
C ARG A 58 -14.17 5.73 17.29
N GLU A 59 -14.12 6.62 16.32
CA GLU A 59 -15.13 6.68 15.28
C GLU A 59 -15.09 5.39 14.44
N MET A 60 -16.27 4.92 14.02
CA MET A 60 -16.36 3.80 13.09
C MET A 60 -15.78 4.23 11.74
N LEU A 61 -14.55 3.81 11.46
CA LEU A 61 -13.98 3.92 10.13
C LEU A 61 -14.73 2.95 9.21
N ILE A 62 -15.37 3.48 8.18
CA ILE A 62 -15.99 2.66 7.14
C ILE A 62 -14.87 1.89 6.45
N GLN A 63 -14.83 0.58 6.65
CA GLN A 63 -13.91 -0.30 5.94
C GLN A 63 -14.38 -0.42 4.49
N THR A 64 -13.87 0.43 3.62
CA THR A 64 -14.03 0.24 2.17
C THR A 64 -13.05 -0.83 1.72
N SER A 65 -13.37 -2.11 1.98
CA SER A 65 -12.79 -3.22 1.22
C SER A 65 -13.39 -3.26 -0.18
N ILE A 66 -13.32 -2.12 -0.88
CA ILE A 66 -13.80 -1.97 -2.23
C ILE A 66 -12.65 -2.39 -3.12
N ASN A 67 -12.90 -3.40 -3.94
CA ASN A 67 -11.95 -3.81 -4.96
C ASN A 67 -11.72 -2.59 -5.90
N PRO A 68 -10.49 -2.06 -6.03
CA PRO A 68 -10.21 -0.88 -6.84
C PRO A 68 -10.44 -1.10 -8.34
N PHE A 69 -10.65 -2.35 -8.76
CA PHE A 69 -11.03 -2.71 -10.12
C PHE A 69 -12.55 -2.81 -10.33
N LEU A 70 -13.33 -2.76 -9.25
CA LEU A 70 -14.81 -2.80 -9.26
C LEU A 70 -15.43 -1.49 -8.75
N SER A 71 -14.63 -0.43 -8.54
CA SER A 71 -15.12 0.85 -8.04
C SER A 71 -15.94 1.61 -9.08
N ASP A 72 -15.59 1.45 -10.36
CA ASP A 72 -16.08 2.30 -11.43
C ASP A 72 -16.99 1.55 -12.41
N HIS A 73 -17.04 0.22 -12.34
CA HIS A 73 -17.70 -0.64 -13.34
C HIS A 73 -18.80 -1.49 -12.71
N ASN A 74 -19.97 -1.50 -13.33
CA ASN A 74 -21.05 -2.38 -12.95
C ASN A 74 -20.70 -3.80 -13.38
N TYR A 75 -20.85 -4.78 -12.49
CA TYR A 75 -20.58 -6.20 -12.78
C TYR A 75 -21.31 -6.71 -14.04
N LEU A 76 -22.48 -6.14 -14.34
CA LEU A 76 -23.24 -6.46 -15.56
C LEU A 76 -22.51 -6.05 -16.84
N ASP A 77 -21.81 -4.92 -16.81
CA ASP A 77 -21.07 -4.40 -17.97
C ASP A 77 -19.83 -5.27 -18.23
N ASP A 78 -19.15 -5.72 -17.16
CA ASP A 78 -18.02 -6.64 -17.25
C ASP A 78 -18.42 -8.00 -17.86
N LEU A 79 -19.61 -8.49 -17.52
CA LEU A 79 -20.14 -9.73 -18.10
C LEU A 79 -20.43 -9.58 -19.59
N GLN A 80 -20.91 -8.41 -20.05
CA GLN A 80 -21.12 -8.13 -21.46
C GLN A 80 -19.79 -8.12 -22.24
N VAL A 81 -18.78 -7.42 -21.72
CA VAL A 81 -17.43 -7.39 -22.31
C VAL A 81 -16.84 -8.80 -22.37
N GLN A 82 -17.04 -9.60 -21.33
CA GLN A 82 -16.56 -10.97 -21.30
C GLN A 82 -17.22 -11.84 -22.38
N ASP A 83 -18.54 -11.72 -22.55
CA ASP A 83 -19.28 -12.49 -23.55
C ASP A 83 -18.92 -12.06 -24.98
N GLU A 84 -18.68 -10.77 -25.20
CA GLU A 84 -18.40 -10.23 -26.53
C GLU A 84 -16.96 -10.55 -27.01
N PHE A 85 -15.97 -10.45 -26.12
CA PHE A 85 -14.55 -10.48 -26.49
C PHE A 85 -13.73 -11.61 -25.86
N LEU A 86 -14.08 -12.07 -24.65
CA LEU A 86 -13.25 -13.01 -23.89
C LEU A 86 -13.73 -14.46 -24.00
N ARG A 87 -14.97 -14.68 -24.44
CA ARG A 87 -15.51 -16.03 -24.66
C ARG A 87 -15.25 -16.49 -26.10
N PRO A 88 -14.76 -17.72 -26.30
CA PRO A 88 -14.65 -18.30 -27.62
C PRO A 88 -16.03 -18.37 -28.28
N LYS A 89 -16.17 -17.77 -29.46
CA LYS A 89 -17.37 -17.91 -30.27
C LYS A 89 -17.31 -19.25 -30.99
N ASP A 90 -18.41 -20.01 -30.91
CA ASP A 90 -18.53 -21.24 -31.69
C ASP A 90 -18.53 -20.87 -33.18
N SER A 91 -17.58 -21.43 -33.93
CA SER A 91 -17.46 -21.24 -35.38
C SER A 91 -18.21 -22.29 -36.17
N ASN A 92 -18.94 -23.21 -35.51
CA ASN A 92 -19.81 -24.14 -36.21
C ASN A 92 -20.91 -23.36 -36.94
N ILE A 93 -20.86 -23.43 -38.27
CA ILE A 93 -22.01 -23.16 -39.14
C ILE A 93 -23.05 -24.23 -38.81
N LYS A 94 -23.99 -23.90 -37.93
CA LYS A 94 -25.28 -24.59 -37.93
C LYS A 94 -25.92 -24.13 -39.23
N GLY A 95 -25.96 -25.02 -40.22
CA GLY A 95 -26.70 -24.76 -41.44
C GLY A 95 -28.12 -24.40 -41.05
N ASP A 96 -28.61 -23.28 -41.59
CA ASP A 96 -30.01 -22.89 -41.43
C ASP A 96 -30.89 -24.04 -41.95
N GLU A 97 -31.74 -24.60 -41.09
CA GLU A 97 -32.90 -25.41 -41.48
C GLU A 97 -34.08 -24.50 -41.86
#